data_AF-A0A933EZH6-F1
#
_entry.id   AF-A0A933EZH6-F1
#
_cell.length_a   1.000
_cell.length_b   1.000
_cell.length_c   1.000
_cell.angle_alpha   90.00
_cell.angle_beta   90.00
_cell.angle_gamma   90.00
#
_symmetry.space_group_name_H-M   'P 1'
#
loop_
_entity.id
_entity.type
_entity.pdbx_description
1 polymer ?
#
loop_
_entity_poly.entity_id
_entity_poly.type
_entity_poly.pdbx_seq_one_letter_code
_entity_poly.pdbx_strand_id
1 'polypeptide(L)'
;MSGLRRQFADVLLVDGSRLDAVVHQLKLLRPHRRVVLGGCLTVYYDLWRGIPRRVFFYADAAKAELIRAMETLSWIPKGALLIGDRLYSASPKFFAALNTLGAYGLFRLNRVLGVRRTQVLARHQDRWGFVEDALVTIGSGQRGIPPQTVRRIRYRRKGLRRDILTSVLDPKKLPLEDILAIYGLRWSIERMFLDLKETMDLHTLYASHPNLVGQ
;
A
#
# COMPACT_ATOMS: atom_id res chain seq x y z
N MET A 1 0.49 -18.38 9.65
CA MET A 1 -0.61 -17.47 9.24
C MET A 1 -1.82 -17.43 10.17
N SER A 2 -2.28 -18.53 10.79
CA SER A 2 -3.46 -18.52 11.70
C SER A 2 -3.29 -17.61 12.94
N GLY A 3 -2.04 -17.39 13.40
CA GLY A 3 -1.72 -16.49 14.51
C GLY A 3 -1.96 -15.00 14.20
N LEU A 4 -1.72 -14.55 12.97
CA LEU A 4 -1.88 -13.14 12.58
C LEU A 4 -3.32 -12.64 12.69
N ARG A 5 -4.30 -13.49 12.35
CA ARG A 5 -5.73 -13.18 12.49
C ARG A 5 -6.14 -12.90 13.94
N ARG A 6 -5.35 -13.39 14.92
CA ARG A 6 -5.58 -13.11 16.35
C ARG A 6 -4.86 -11.85 16.82
N GLN A 7 -3.84 -11.39 16.08
CA GLN A 7 -2.98 -10.26 16.47
C GLN A 7 -3.42 -8.92 15.87
N PHE A 8 -4.17 -8.95 14.75
CA PHE A 8 -4.64 -7.78 14.03
C PHE A 8 -6.14 -7.88 13.77
N ALA A 9 -6.85 -6.76 13.89
CA ALA A 9 -8.29 -6.70 13.65
C ALA A 9 -8.64 -7.03 12.19
N ASP A 10 -7.86 -6.48 11.26
CA ASP A 10 -7.91 -6.78 9.84
C ASP A 10 -6.48 -6.73 9.26
N VAL A 11 -6.26 -7.44 8.14
CA VAL A 11 -5.03 -7.34 7.35
C VAL A 11 -5.41 -6.92 5.95
N LEU A 12 -5.10 -5.67 5.62
CA LEU A 12 -5.55 -4.99 4.42
C LEU A 12 -4.37 -4.71 3.50
N LEU A 13 -4.48 -5.07 2.23
CA LEU A 13 -3.60 -4.54 1.19
C LEU A 13 -4.15 -3.20 0.73
N VAL A 14 -3.29 -2.21 0.49
CA VAL A 14 -3.64 -0.94 -0.14
C VAL A 14 -2.83 -0.76 -1.41
N ASP A 15 -3.53 -0.38 -2.48
CA ASP A 15 -2.92 -0.06 -3.76
C ASP A 15 -3.85 0.84 -4.58
N GLY A 16 -3.26 1.60 -5.50
CA GLY A 16 -3.97 2.49 -6.40
C GLY A 16 -3.86 2.02 -7.85
N SER A 17 -4.90 2.27 -8.63
CA SER A 17 -4.86 2.01 -10.08
C SER A 17 -5.48 3.15 -10.85
N ARG A 18 -4.91 3.49 -12.01
CA ARG A 18 -5.55 4.41 -12.94
C ARG A 18 -6.51 3.61 -13.82
N LEU A 19 -7.70 4.16 -14.00
CA LEU A 19 -8.64 3.63 -14.98
C LEU A 19 -8.18 4.03 -16.37
N ASP A 20 -8.53 3.18 -17.33
CA ASP A 20 -8.08 3.36 -18.70
C ASP A 20 -8.75 4.61 -19.32
N ALA A 21 -8.16 5.09 -20.40
CA ALA A 21 -8.68 6.22 -21.14
C ALA A 21 -10.06 5.89 -21.74
N VAL A 22 -11.02 6.81 -21.59
CA VAL A 22 -12.27 6.74 -22.34
C VAL A 22 -11.95 6.97 -23.80
N VAL A 23 -12.21 5.96 -24.63
CA VAL A 23 -11.89 6.05 -26.05
C VAL A 23 -12.80 7.07 -26.74
N HIS A 24 -12.22 7.92 -27.58
CA HIS A 24 -12.89 8.97 -28.36
C HIS A 24 -13.77 8.41 -29.51
N GLN A 25 -14.47 7.29 -29.30
CA GLN A 25 -15.35 6.71 -30.33
C GLN A 25 -16.74 7.38 -30.35
N LEU A 26 -17.14 8.07 -29.29
CA LEU A 26 -18.45 8.72 -29.19
C LEU A 26 -18.39 10.18 -29.68
N LYS A 27 -19.36 10.56 -30.55
CA LYS A 27 -19.46 11.92 -31.13
C LYS A 27 -19.45 13.03 -30.08
N LEU A 28 -19.93 12.74 -28.87
CA LEU A 28 -19.97 13.65 -27.72
C LEU A 28 -18.59 14.10 -27.23
N LEU A 29 -17.55 13.27 -27.43
CA LEU A 29 -16.19 13.54 -26.94
C LEU A 29 -15.32 14.29 -27.97
N ARG A 30 -15.80 14.44 -29.21
CA ARG A 30 -15.08 15.13 -30.31
C ARG A 30 -14.68 16.59 -30.02
N PRO A 31 -15.44 17.39 -29.23
CA PRO A 31 -15.00 18.73 -28.84
C PRO A 31 -13.81 18.74 -27.86
N HIS A 32 -13.60 17.65 -27.12
CA HIS A 32 -12.54 17.55 -26.11
C HIS A 32 -11.25 17.00 -26.74
N ARG A 33 -10.29 17.88 -27.06
CA ARG A 33 -9.01 17.49 -27.68
C ARG A 33 -8.07 16.65 -26.79
N ARG A 34 -8.35 16.53 -25.50
CA ARG A 34 -7.55 15.74 -24.54
C ARG A 34 -8.21 14.39 -24.27
N VAL A 35 -7.40 13.36 -24.07
CA VAL A 35 -7.85 12.04 -23.61
C VAL A 35 -8.62 12.21 -22.30
N VAL A 36 -9.87 11.74 -22.25
CA VAL A 36 -10.66 11.72 -21.01
C VAL A 36 -10.20 10.50 -20.22
N LEU A 37 -9.45 10.72 -19.14
CA LEU A 37 -9.06 9.63 -18.25
C LEU A 37 -10.26 9.23 -17.39
N GLY A 38 -10.51 7.94 -17.24
CA GLY A 38 -11.63 7.44 -16.44
C GLY A 38 -11.52 7.74 -14.94
N GLY A 39 -10.44 8.37 -14.48
CA GLY A 39 -10.15 8.62 -13.07
C GLY A 39 -9.12 7.64 -12.51
N CYS A 40 -9.06 7.56 -11.18
CA CYS A 40 -8.20 6.62 -10.49
C CYS A 40 -8.87 6.08 -9.22
N LEU A 41 -8.42 4.91 -8.81
CA LEU A 41 -8.92 4.19 -7.65
C LEU A 41 -7.87 4.15 -6.55
N THR A 42 -8.35 4.05 -5.31
CA THR A 42 -7.60 3.54 -4.16
C THR A 42 -8.40 2.39 -3.59
N VAL A 43 -7.81 1.19 -3.56
CA VAL A 43 -8.49 -0.03 -3.12
C VAL A 43 -7.84 -0.56 -1.87
N TYR A 44 -8.69 -1.04 -0.96
CA TYR A 44 -8.29 -1.77 0.22
C TYR A 44 -8.84 -3.18 0.15
N TYR A 45 -7.94 -4.14 0.00
CA TYR A 45 -8.26 -5.54 -0.21
C TYR A 45 -8.02 -6.35 1.06
N ASP A 46 -9.01 -7.11 1.50
CA ASP A 46 -8.88 -7.99 2.64
C ASP A 46 -8.11 -9.24 2.27
N LEU A 47 -6.92 -9.38 2.84
CA LEU A 47 -6.05 -10.51 2.51
C LEU A 47 -6.64 -11.85 2.96
N TRP A 48 -7.49 -11.85 3.98
CA TRP A 48 -8.05 -13.07 4.57
C TRP A 48 -9.34 -13.50 3.91
N ARG A 49 -10.19 -12.53 3.54
CA ARG A 49 -11.48 -12.77 2.88
C ARG A 49 -11.33 -12.87 1.37
N GLY A 50 -10.24 -12.35 0.82
CA GLY A 50 -9.97 -12.40 -0.62
C GLY A 50 -10.83 -11.43 -1.43
N ILE A 51 -11.32 -10.35 -0.81
CA ILE A 51 -12.27 -9.41 -1.42
C ILE A 51 -11.90 -7.94 -1.13
N PRO A 52 -12.25 -6.99 -2.00
CA PRO A 52 -12.20 -5.57 -1.68
C PRO A 52 -13.10 -5.23 -0.48
N ARG A 53 -12.58 -4.49 0.49
CA ARG A 53 -13.33 -3.96 1.64
C ARG A 53 -13.83 -2.56 1.37
N ARG A 54 -13.00 -1.75 0.70
CA ARG A 54 -13.33 -0.39 0.26
C ARG A 54 -12.66 -0.11 -1.06
N VAL A 55 -13.37 0.61 -1.92
CA VAL A 55 -12.89 1.16 -3.18
C VAL A 55 -13.26 2.64 -3.16
N PHE A 56 -12.27 3.51 -3.32
CA PHE A 56 -12.46 4.94 -3.43
C PHE A 56 -12.15 5.36 -4.86
N PHE A 57 -13.06 6.09 -5.47
CA PHE A 57 -12.90 6.65 -6.80
C PHE A 57 -12.51 8.13 -6.72
N TYR A 58 -11.70 8.55 -7.69
CA TYR A 58 -11.27 9.92 -7.85
C TYR A 58 -11.30 10.29 -9.33
N ALA A 59 -12.12 11.26 -9.71
CA ALA A 59 -12.22 11.74 -11.08
C ALA A 59 -10.89 12.32 -11.60
N ASP A 60 -10.10 12.97 -10.73
CA ASP A 60 -8.77 13.45 -11.08
C ASP A 60 -7.75 12.29 -11.12
N ALA A 61 -7.53 11.74 -12.33
CA ALA A 61 -6.55 10.68 -12.59
C ALA A 61 -5.08 11.10 -12.35
N ALA A 62 -4.79 12.41 -12.26
CA ALA A 62 -3.46 12.93 -11.98
C ALA A 62 -3.16 13.04 -10.47
N LYS A 63 -4.20 13.04 -9.63
CA LYS A 63 -4.05 13.11 -8.17
C LYS A 63 -3.13 12.01 -7.67
N ALA A 64 -2.11 12.35 -6.88
CA ALA A 64 -1.10 11.37 -6.46
C ALA A 64 -1.68 10.31 -5.50
N GLU A 65 -1.33 9.05 -5.71
CA GLU A 65 -1.89 7.91 -4.96
C GLU A 65 -1.65 8.01 -3.44
N LEU A 66 -0.46 8.45 -3.01
CA LEU A 66 -0.19 8.64 -1.58
C LEU A 66 -1.12 9.69 -0.96
N ILE A 67 -1.48 10.74 -1.70
CA ILE A 67 -2.42 11.78 -1.24
C ILE A 67 -3.82 11.17 -1.11
N ARG A 68 -4.27 10.42 -2.12
CA ARG A 68 -5.58 9.74 -2.10
C ARG A 68 -5.67 8.73 -0.94
N ALA A 69 -4.62 7.94 -0.74
CA ALA A 69 -4.55 7.00 0.37
C ALA A 69 -4.60 7.69 1.74
N MET A 70 -3.95 8.86 1.89
CA MET A 70 -4.01 9.64 3.12
C MET A 70 -5.43 10.13 3.44
N GLU A 71 -6.18 10.58 2.43
CA GLU A 71 -7.56 11.07 2.58
C GLU A 71 -8.54 9.97 3.00
N THR A 72 -8.17 8.70 2.77
CA THR A 72 -9.03 7.54 3.00
C THR A 72 -8.65 6.75 4.24
N LEU A 73 -7.72 7.22 5.08
CA LEU A 73 -7.33 6.47 6.28
C LEU A 73 -8.39 6.45 7.39
N SER A 74 -9.34 7.39 7.40
CA SER A 74 -10.30 7.57 8.51
C SER A 74 -11.19 6.35 8.81
N TRP A 75 -11.45 5.50 7.81
CA TRP A 75 -12.28 4.30 8.01
C TRP A 75 -11.46 3.09 8.48
N ILE A 76 -10.12 3.16 8.46
CA ILE A 76 -9.26 2.03 8.80
C ILE A 76 -9.49 1.64 10.27
N PRO A 77 -9.88 0.38 10.55
CA PRO A 77 -10.15 -0.04 11.91
C PRO A 77 -8.90 0.06 12.79
N LYS A 78 -9.09 0.48 14.04
CA LYS A 78 -8.05 0.39 15.07
C LYS A 78 -7.52 -1.03 15.15
N GLY A 79 -6.19 -1.18 15.20
CA GLY A 79 -5.52 -2.47 15.26
C GLY A 79 -5.41 -3.20 13.92
N ALA A 80 -5.86 -2.62 12.81
CA ALA A 80 -5.63 -3.17 11.48
C ALA A 80 -4.15 -3.07 11.07
N LEU A 81 -3.69 -4.03 10.26
CA LEU A 81 -2.39 -4.00 9.59
C LEU A 81 -2.58 -3.66 8.12
N LEU A 82 -2.08 -2.50 7.71
CA LEU A 82 -2.10 -2.04 6.33
C LEU A 82 -0.79 -2.40 5.63
N ILE A 83 -0.89 -3.03 4.46
CA ILE A 83 0.24 -3.52 3.67
C ILE A 83 0.21 -2.85 2.31
N GLY A 84 1.33 -2.26 1.91
CA GLY A 84 1.43 -1.52 0.66
C GLY A 84 2.82 -1.60 0.08
N ASP A 85 2.95 -1.05 -1.12
CA ASP A 85 4.22 -1.02 -1.84
C ASP A 85 5.19 0.05 -1.26
N ARG A 86 6.21 0.44 -2.03
CA ARG A 86 7.19 1.45 -1.61
C ARG A 86 6.65 2.88 -1.60
N LEU A 87 5.55 3.17 -2.27
CA LEU A 87 4.98 4.52 -2.31
C LEU A 87 4.50 4.95 -0.91
N TYR A 88 3.88 4.03 -0.19
CA TYR A 88 3.35 4.23 1.17
C TYR A 88 4.42 4.47 2.23
N SER A 89 5.68 4.20 1.90
CA SER A 89 6.85 4.53 2.73
C SER A 89 7.66 5.71 2.19
N ALA A 90 7.18 6.47 1.19
CA ALA A 90 7.90 7.62 0.64
C ALA A 90 8.00 8.80 1.64
N SER A 91 7.12 8.85 2.64
CA SER A 91 7.07 9.89 3.66
C SER A 91 6.80 9.28 5.04
N PRO A 92 7.40 9.79 6.13
CA PRO A 92 7.06 9.35 7.49
C PRO A 92 5.60 9.68 7.88
N LYS A 93 4.94 10.60 7.16
CA LYS A 93 3.55 11.03 7.40
C LYS A 93 2.57 9.86 7.40
N PHE A 94 2.75 8.89 6.51
CA PHE A 94 1.82 7.78 6.37
C PHE A 94 1.85 6.86 7.61
N PHE A 95 3.06 6.55 8.11
CA PHE A 95 3.22 5.85 9.38
C PHE A 95 2.67 6.66 10.56
N ALA A 96 2.93 7.97 10.61
CA ALA A 96 2.40 8.85 11.66
C ALA A 96 0.86 8.83 11.69
N ALA A 97 0.21 8.92 10.52
CA ALA A 97 -1.24 8.88 10.41
C ALA A 97 -1.83 7.54 10.88
N LEU A 98 -1.24 6.41 10.49
CA LEU A 98 -1.66 5.09 10.96
C LEU A 98 -1.50 4.95 12.48
N ASN A 99 -0.38 5.44 13.04
CA ASN A 99 -0.15 5.43 14.47
C ASN A 99 -1.20 6.24 15.23
N THR A 100 -1.59 7.42 14.73
CA THR A 100 -2.68 8.23 15.31
C THR A 100 -4.02 7.48 15.33
N LEU A 101 -4.29 6.67 14.30
CA LEU A 101 -5.50 5.82 14.22
C LEU A 101 -5.41 4.55 15.09
N GLY A 102 -4.25 4.27 15.69
CA GLY A 102 -3.98 3.00 16.36
C GLY A 102 -3.93 1.81 15.41
N ALA A 103 -3.61 2.06 14.13
CA ALA A 103 -3.40 1.05 13.10
C ALA A 103 -1.89 0.87 12.82
N TYR A 104 -1.55 -0.17 12.07
CA TYR A 104 -0.17 -0.53 11.75
C TYR A 104 0.10 -0.47 10.25
N GLY A 105 1.35 -0.16 9.88
CA GLY A 105 1.82 -0.19 8.50
C GLY A 105 2.86 -1.29 8.27
N LEU A 106 2.87 -1.87 7.07
CA LEU A 106 3.88 -2.79 6.54
C LEU A 106 4.17 -2.43 5.08
N PHE A 107 5.25 -1.68 4.84
CA PHE A 107 5.55 -1.11 3.53
C PHE A 107 6.97 -1.45 3.09
N ARG A 108 7.20 -1.64 1.80
CA ARG A 108 8.57 -1.72 1.29
C ARG A 108 9.27 -0.38 1.48
N LEU A 109 10.53 -0.42 1.90
CA LEU A 109 11.33 0.78 2.05
C LEU A 109 11.49 1.51 0.71
N ASN A 110 11.05 2.76 0.67
CA ASN A 110 11.36 3.72 -0.38
C ASN A 110 12.78 4.25 -0.19
N ARG A 111 13.53 4.38 -1.28
CA ARG A 111 14.91 4.88 -1.27
C ARG A 111 15.02 6.34 -0.86
N VAL A 112 13.96 7.13 -1.06
CA VAL A 112 13.95 8.56 -0.68
C VAL A 112 13.81 8.77 0.82
N LEU A 113 13.31 7.76 1.55
CA LEU A 113 13.10 7.85 2.99
C LEU A 113 14.44 7.61 3.71
N GLY A 114 14.93 8.64 4.39
CA GLY A 114 16.06 8.53 5.30
C GLY A 114 15.71 7.62 6.48
N VAL A 115 16.62 6.68 6.78
CA VAL A 115 16.45 5.71 7.86
C VAL A 115 17.70 5.71 8.73
N ARG A 116 17.54 5.99 10.03
CA ARG A 116 18.62 5.88 11.01
C ARG A 116 18.42 4.61 11.84
N ARG A 117 19.40 3.70 11.82
CA ARG A 117 19.35 2.50 12.66
C ARG A 117 19.55 2.88 14.13
N THR A 118 18.72 2.33 14.99
CA THR A 118 18.74 2.60 16.43
C THR A 118 19.15 1.36 17.21
N GLN A 119 18.55 0.20 16.93
CA GLN A 119 18.85 -1.04 17.64
C GLN A 119 18.70 -2.24 16.70
N VAL A 120 19.59 -3.23 16.78
CA VAL A 120 19.43 -4.51 16.09
C VAL A 120 18.70 -5.48 17.02
N LEU A 121 17.58 -6.04 16.56
CA LEU A 121 16.79 -7.02 17.32
C LEU A 121 17.24 -8.45 17.00
N ALA A 122 17.49 -8.73 15.73
CA ALA A 122 18.05 -9.99 15.26
C ALA A 122 18.87 -9.76 13.98
N ARG A 123 19.96 -10.51 13.82
CA ARG A 123 20.75 -10.54 12.59
C ARG A 123 21.30 -11.93 12.37
N HIS A 124 21.20 -12.43 11.14
CA HIS A 124 21.82 -13.67 10.72
C HIS A 124 22.40 -13.51 9.32
N GLN A 125 23.61 -14.02 9.10
CA GLN A 125 24.29 -13.98 7.82
C GLN A 125 25.04 -15.30 7.62
N ASP A 126 24.84 -15.90 6.46
CA ASP A 126 25.55 -17.10 6.01
C ASP A 126 26.04 -16.90 4.56
N ARG A 127 26.65 -17.94 3.98
CA ARG A 127 27.13 -17.90 2.57
C ARG A 127 26.01 -17.76 1.53
N TRP A 128 24.75 -17.97 1.92
CA TRP A 128 23.59 -18.02 1.03
C TRP A 128 22.63 -16.84 1.21
N GLY A 129 22.80 -16.04 2.26
CA GLY A 129 21.88 -14.97 2.57
C GLY A 129 22.21 -14.15 3.81
N PHE A 130 21.37 -13.14 4.00
CA PHE A 130 21.44 -12.16 5.06
C PHE A 130 20.02 -11.79 5.48
N VAL A 131 19.79 -11.76 6.78
CA VAL A 131 18.59 -11.20 7.37
C VAL A 131 18.92 -10.33 8.57
N GLU A 132 18.29 -9.17 8.65
CA GLU A 132 18.39 -8.24 9.77
C GLU A 132 17.00 -7.71 10.10
N ASP A 133 16.64 -7.76 11.38
CA ASP A 133 15.50 -7.10 11.98
C ASP A 133 16.04 -6.07 12.98
N ALA A 134 15.71 -4.81 12.76
CA ALA A 134 16.25 -3.69 13.53
C ALA A 134 15.19 -2.62 13.78
N LEU A 135 15.19 -2.02 14.96
CA LEU A 135 14.51 -0.76 15.20
C LEU A 135 15.26 0.36 14.50
N VAL A 136 14.52 1.19 13.79
CA VAL A 136 15.01 2.33 13.06
C VAL A 136 14.11 3.54 13.30
N THR A 137 14.69 4.72 13.20
CA THR A 137 13.96 5.98 13.20
C THR A 137 13.86 6.49 11.76
N ILE A 138 12.65 6.88 11.34
CA ILE A 138 12.36 7.50 10.05
C ILE A 138 11.80 8.91 10.25
N GLY A 139 12.14 9.80 9.33
CA GLY A 139 11.83 11.22 9.46
C GLY A 139 12.78 11.94 10.42
N SER A 140 12.94 13.24 10.18
CA SER A 140 13.89 14.12 10.88
C SER A 140 13.21 15.08 11.86
N GLY A 141 11.89 15.02 12.05
CA GLY A 141 11.15 16.05 12.79
C GLY A 141 10.83 17.30 11.97
N GLN A 142 11.33 17.38 10.73
CA GLN A 142 11.10 18.53 9.86
C GLN A 142 9.64 18.64 9.43
N ARG A 143 9.19 19.88 9.20
CA ARG A 143 7.82 20.21 8.75
C ARG A 143 6.73 19.73 9.73
N GLY A 144 7.03 19.72 11.03
CA GLY A 144 6.07 19.41 12.10
C GLY A 144 5.66 17.94 12.20
N ILE A 145 6.35 17.03 11.52
CA ILE A 145 6.05 15.59 11.57
C ILE A 145 7.06 14.93 12.50
N PRO A 146 6.65 14.42 13.67
CA PRO A 146 7.59 13.81 14.60
C PRO A 146 8.26 12.58 13.97
N PRO A 147 9.53 12.31 14.29
CA PRO A 147 10.19 11.08 13.87
C PRO A 147 9.37 9.86 14.29
N GLN A 148 9.28 8.87 13.41
CA GLN A 148 8.57 7.62 13.70
C GLN A 148 9.60 6.53 13.98
N THR A 149 9.40 5.77 15.06
CA THR A 149 10.13 4.54 15.31
C THR A 149 9.41 3.40 14.62
N VAL A 150 10.13 2.63 13.80
CA VAL A 150 9.60 1.48 13.05
C VAL A 150 10.63 0.34 13.10
N ARG A 151 10.19 -0.89 12.82
CA ARG A 151 11.10 -2.00 12.51
C ARG A 151 11.47 -1.99 11.03
N ARG A 152 12.74 -2.22 10.73
CA ARG A 152 13.27 -2.47 9.38
C ARG A 152 13.72 -3.91 9.28
N ILE A 153 13.16 -4.60 8.31
CA ILE A 153 13.51 -5.96 7.93
C ILE A 153 14.29 -5.87 6.63
N ARG A 154 15.56 -6.28 6.66
CA ARG A 154 16.39 -6.45 5.46
C ARG A 154 16.58 -7.93 5.21
N TYR A 155 16.09 -8.43 4.09
CA TYR A 155 16.18 -9.82 3.70
C TYR A 155 16.86 -9.97 2.34
N ARG A 156 17.87 -10.82 2.26
CA ARG A 156 18.64 -11.15 1.04
C ARG A 156 18.86 -12.66 1.03
N ARG A 157 18.25 -13.41 0.11
CA ARG A 157 18.49 -14.85 -0.03
C ARG A 157 18.02 -15.34 -1.39
N LYS A 158 18.77 -16.22 -2.07
CA LYS A 158 18.38 -16.83 -3.37
C LYS A 158 17.83 -15.80 -4.38
N GLY A 159 18.55 -14.68 -4.58
CA GLY A 159 18.13 -13.60 -5.49
C GLY A 159 17.03 -12.67 -4.96
N LEU A 160 16.28 -13.06 -3.92
CA LEU A 160 15.24 -12.22 -3.32
C LEU A 160 15.86 -11.13 -2.45
N ARG A 161 15.57 -9.86 -2.77
CA ARG A 161 15.98 -8.69 -1.97
C ARG A 161 14.77 -7.89 -1.51
N ARG A 162 14.51 -7.86 -0.21
CA ARG A 162 13.42 -7.09 0.40
C ARG A 162 13.94 -6.21 1.53
N ASP A 163 13.61 -4.93 1.48
CA ASP A 163 13.72 -4.02 2.62
C ASP A 163 12.31 -3.57 2.95
N ILE A 164 11.83 -3.94 4.13
CA ILE A 164 10.45 -3.71 4.57
C ILE A 164 10.49 -2.92 5.88
N LEU A 165 9.58 -1.98 6.03
CA LEU A 165 9.34 -1.21 7.24
C LEU A 165 8.00 -1.62 7.85
N THR A 166 7.93 -1.69 9.18
CA THR A 166 6.66 -1.85 9.89
C THR A 166 6.59 -1.06 11.18
N SER A 167 5.42 -0.49 11.50
CA SER A 167 5.19 0.14 12.81
C SER A 167 4.88 -0.87 13.92
N VAL A 168 4.79 -2.18 13.61
CA VAL A 168 4.67 -3.21 14.64
C VAL A 168 6.04 -3.46 15.28
N LEU A 169 6.28 -2.84 16.43
CA LEU A 169 7.58 -2.82 17.10
C LEU A 169 7.94 -4.14 17.80
N ASP A 170 6.96 -4.90 18.26
CA ASP A 170 7.18 -6.18 18.93
C ASP A 170 7.34 -7.32 17.90
N PRO A 171 8.52 -7.99 17.83
CA PRO A 171 8.74 -9.14 16.95
C PRO A 171 7.84 -10.33 17.26
N LYS A 172 7.32 -10.49 18.48
CA LYS A 172 6.38 -11.57 18.82
C LYS A 172 5.00 -11.30 18.23
N LYS A 173 4.58 -10.02 18.17
CA LYS A 173 3.33 -9.60 17.53
C LYS A 173 3.41 -9.64 16.01
N LEU A 174 4.57 -9.45 15.40
CA LEU A 174 4.73 -9.64 13.96
C LEU A 174 6.12 -10.24 13.67
N PRO A 175 6.22 -11.58 13.66
CA PRO A 175 7.48 -12.28 13.41
C PRO A 175 8.01 -12.04 12.00
N LEU A 176 9.33 -12.15 11.86
CA LEU A 176 10.04 -12.01 10.58
C LEU A 176 9.46 -12.92 9.48
N GLU A 177 9.18 -14.18 9.81
CA GLU A 177 8.66 -15.16 8.85
C GLU A 177 7.29 -14.76 8.31
N ASP A 178 6.40 -14.30 9.20
CA ASP A 178 5.07 -13.81 8.87
C ASP A 178 5.14 -12.54 7.98
N ILE A 179 6.09 -11.64 8.25
CA ILE A 179 6.35 -10.47 7.39
C ILE A 179 6.71 -10.91 5.97
N LEU A 180 7.64 -11.85 5.82
CA LEU A 180 8.10 -12.30 4.51
C LEU A 180 7.00 -13.02 3.74
N ALA A 181 6.23 -13.87 4.43
CA ALA A 181 5.11 -14.61 3.86
C ALA A 181 4.01 -13.66 3.37
N ILE A 182 3.49 -12.79 4.26
CA ILE A 182 2.39 -11.87 3.95
C ILE A 182 2.80 -10.85 2.89
N TYR A 183 4.02 -10.31 2.96
CA TYR A 183 4.44 -9.33 1.96
C TYR A 183 4.55 -9.95 0.55
N GLY A 184 4.74 -11.27 0.45
CA GLY A 184 4.63 -12.00 -0.82
C GLY A 184 3.21 -11.96 -1.40
N LEU A 185 2.19 -11.97 -0.54
CA LEU A 185 0.78 -11.94 -0.94
C LEU A 185 0.27 -10.55 -1.31
N ARG A 186 1.09 -9.50 -1.20
CA ARG A 186 0.73 -8.15 -1.67
C ARG A 186 0.26 -8.16 -3.14
N TRP A 187 0.84 -9.03 -3.97
CA TRP A 187 0.44 -9.19 -5.38
C TRP A 187 -1.01 -9.67 -5.59
N SER A 188 -1.72 -10.09 -4.54
CA SER A 188 -3.15 -10.46 -4.65
C SER A 188 -4.03 -9.27 -5.06
N ILE A 189 -3.68 -8.03 -4.67
CA ILE A 189 -4.44 -6.84 -5.08
C ILE A 189 -4.29 -6.55 -6.58
N GLU A 190 -3.12 -6.83 -7.16
CA GLU A 190 -2.88 -6.66 -8.59
C GLU A 190 -3.69 -7.67 -9.42
N ARG A 191 -3.85 -8.90 -8.92
CA ARG A 191 -4.78 -9.88 -9.52
C ARG A 191 -6.23 -9.39 -9.46
N MET A 192 -6.66 -8.82 -8.34
CA MET A 192 -8.00 -8.22 -8.27
C MET A 192 -8.18 -7.05 -9.27
N PHE A 193 -7.15 -6.21 -9.46
CA PHE A 193 -7.21 -5.17 -10.51
C PHE A 193 -7.26 -5.76 -11.92
N LEU A 194 -6.56 -6.86 -12.17
CA LEU A 194 -6.65 -7.58 -13.44
C LEU A 194 -8.07 -8.10 -13.65
N ASP A 195 -8.62 -8.80 -12.65
CA ASP A 195 -9.99 -9.32 -12.69
C ASP A 195 -11.01 -8.18 -12.91
N LEU A 196 -10.83 -7.03 -12.25
CA LEU A 196 -11.67 -5.85 -12.44
C LEU A 196 -11.61 -5.32 -13.89
N LYS A 197 -10.42 -5.27 -14.48
CA LYS A 197 -10.23 -4.73 -15.84
C LYS A 197 -10.66 -5.70 -16.95
N GLU A 198 -10.40 -6.99 -16.76
CA GLU A 198 -10.70 -8.04 -17.73
C GLU A 198 -12.15 -8.54 -17.60
N THR A 199 -12.62 -8.85 -16.39
CA THR A 199 -13.94 -9.49 -16.18
C THR A 199 -15.10 -8.53 -16.34
N MET A 200 -14.94 -7.27 -15.91
CA MET A 200 -15.97 -6.25 -16.12
C MET A 200 -15.87 -5.58 -17.49
N ASP A 201 -14.94 -6.03 -18.34
CA ASP A 201 -14.69 -5.48 -19.67
C ASP A 201 -14.61 -3.94 -19.65
N LEU A 202 -14.03 -3.37 -18.58
CA LEU A 202 -14.00 -1.91 -18.39
C LEU A 202 -13.19 -1.20 -19.48
N HIS A 203 -12.38 -1.95 -20.21
CA HIS A 203 -11.70 -1.50 -21.43
C HIS A 203 -12.65 -1.32 -22.62
N THR A 204 -13.86 -1.91 -22.59
CA THR A 204 -14.93 -1.72 -23.58
C THR A 204 -16.12 -0.94 -23.04
N LEU A 205 -16.14 -0.58 -21.74
CA LEU A 205 -17.17 0.30 -21.18
C LEU A 205 -17.02 1.74 -21.72
N TYR A 206 -17.54 1.96 -22.92
CA TYR A 206 -17.59 3.27 -23.56
C TYR A 206 -18.83 4.02 -23.10
N ALA A 207 -18.65 4.94 -22.15
CA ALA A 207 -19.74 5.82 -21.75
C ALA A 207 -19.45 7.27 -22.12
N SER A 208 -20.39 7.88 -22.85
CA SER A 208 -20.32 9.30 -23.25
C SER A 208 -20.79 10.25 -22.16
N HIS A 209 -21.39 9.75 -21.08
CA HIS A 209 -21.95 10.59 -20.04
C HIS A 209 -20.98 10.68 -18.85
N PRO A 210 -20.52 11.88 -18.45
CA PRO A 210 -19.57 12.06 -17.33
C PRO A 210 -20.02 11.35 -16.06
N ASN A 211 -21.33 11.42 -15.76
CA ASN A 211 -21.93 10.79 -14.58
C ASN A 211 -21.89 9.25 -14.55
N LEU A 212 -21.56 8.56 -15.66
CA LEU A 212 -21.45 7.10 -15.70
C LEU A 212 -20.01 6.63 -15.42
N VAL A 213 -19.00 7.48 -15.62
CA VAL A 213 -17.57 7.12 -15.50
C VAL A 213 -16.92 7.82 -14.31
N GLY A 214 -17.50 8.89 -13.78
CA GLY A 214 -17.00 9.53 -12.57
C GLY A 214 -18.05 10.31 -11.81
N GLN A 215 -18.14 10.04 -10.51
CA GLN A 215 -18.46 11.05 -9.51
C GLN A 215 -17.25 11.18 -8.60
#